data_AF-A0A2K8T155-F1
#
_entry.id   AF-A0A2K8T155-F1
#
_cell.length_a   1.000
_cell.length_b   1.000
_cell.length_c   1.000
_cell.angle_alpha   90.00
_cell.angle_beta   90.00
_cell.angle_gamma   90.00
#
_symmetry.space_group_name_H-M   'P 1'
#
loop_
_entity.id
_entity.type
_entity.pdbx_description
1 polymer ?
#
loop_
_entity_poly.entity_id
_entity_poly.type
_entity_poly.pdbx_seq_one_letter_code
_entity_poly.pdbx_strand_id
1 'polypeptide(L)'
;MALGSLVLGGITVGPAVLIGGFVLAGEGEKALTKAWEYNAEVNTAIAKIEAAKDFMQQVRRRITELQSVFECLNKSAILGLQELESLPSFDKNRDASKFQKVALLVKALAEIMKTPVLDSEGQLNPVTATIQAKYRTL
;
A
#
# COMPACT_ATOMS: atom_id res chain seq x y z
N MET A 1 -3.47 20.57 -1.30
CA MET A 1 -3.21 20.92 -2.71
C MET A 1 -2.22 19.92 -3.29
N ALA A 2 -2.51 19.37 -4.47
CA ALA A 2 -1.54 18.80 -5.41
C ALA A 2 -0.79 17.48 -5.12
N LEU A 3 -1.31 16.54 -4.30
CA LEU A 3 -0.68 15.21 -4.14
C LEU A 3 -1.55 14.01 -4.57
N GLY A 4 -2.72 14.27 -5.18
CA GLY A 4 -3.58 13.23 -5.74
C GLY A 4 -3.42 13.01 -7.25
N SER A 5 -2.73 13.92 -7.96
CA SER A 5 -2.61 13.90 -9.42
C SER A 5 -1.24 13.44 -9.93
N LEU A 6 -0.20 13.43 -9.08
CA LEU A 6 1.18 13.12 -9.49
C LEU A 6 1.58 11.65 -9.27
N VAL A 7 0.95 10.95 -8.32
CA VAL A 7 1.25 9.52 -8.08
C VAL A 7 0.57 8.59 -9.11
N LEU A 8 -0.27 9.15 -9.99
CA LEU A 8 -0.79 8.51 -11.21
C LEU A 8 0.00 8.92 -12.47
N GLY A 9 1.30 9.18 -12.34
CA GLY A 9 2.20 9.62 -13.41
C GLY A 9 2.45 8.63 -14.56
N GLY A 10 1.44 7.88 -15.02
CA GLY A 10 1.60 6.84 -16.04
C GLY A 10 0.45 6.68 -17.04
N ILE A 11 -0.66 7.43 -16.94
CA ILE A 11 -1.68 7.47 -18.00
C ILE A 11 -1.54 8.79 -18.76
N THR A 12 -0.34 9.04 -19.27
CA THR A 12 -0.12 10.14 -20.21
C THR A 12 -0.57 9.63 -21.58
N VAL A 13 -1.79 10.03 -21.97
CA VAL A 13 -2.34 9.94 -23.33
C VAL A 13 -2.40 8.52 -23.90
N GLY A 14 -3.60 7.92 -23.93
CA GLY A 14 -3.83 6.64 -24.59
C GLY A 14 -3.55 6.73 -26.11
N PRO A 15 -3.27 5.59 -26.77
CA PRO A 15 -2.98 5.57 -28.21
C PRO A 15 -4.09 6.26 -29.00
N ALA A 16 -3.76 7.27 -29.80
CA ALA A 16 -4.72 7.94 -30.67
C ALA A 16 -5.00 7.07 -31.91
N VAL A 17 -6.21 6.50 -31.97
CA VAL A 17 -6.63 5.65 -33.09
C VAL A 17 -7.00 6.53 -34.31
N LEU A 18 -6.18 6.51 -35.37
CA LEU A 18 -6.53 7.07 -36.69
C LEU A 18 -6.90 5.93 -37.65
N ILE A 19 -8.19 5.64 -37.80
CA ILE A 19 -8.69 4.70 -38.83
C ILE A 19 -8.81 5.47 -40.15
N GLY A 20 -7.74 5.50 -40.95
CA GLY A 20 -7.74 6.03 -42.32
C GLY A 20 -7.73 4.88 -43.34
N GLY A 21 -8.76 4.80 -44.18
CA GLY A 21 -8.92 3.75 -45.20
C GLY A 21 -7.82 3.76 -46.29
N PHE A 22 -7.44 2.56 -46.73
CA PHE A 22 -6.36 2.31 -47.70
C PHE A 22 -6.72 2.72 -49.14
N VAL A 23 -5.89 3.55 -49.79
CA VAL A 23 -5.83 3.62 -51.26
C VAL A 23 -4.37 3.88 -51.74
N LEU A 24 -3.85 2.98 -52.59
CA LEU A 24 -2.63 3.03 -53.44
C LEU A 24 -1.28 2.54 -52.87
N ALA A 25 -0.56 1.77 -53.71
CA ALA A 25 0.49 0.78 -53.40
C ALA A 25 1.81 1.27 -52.74
N GLY A 26 1.91 2.53 -52.30
CA GLY A 26 3.00 3.05 -51.47
C GLY A 26 2.58 3.44 -50.05
N GLU A 27 1.27 3.55 -49.79
CA GLU A 27 0.70 3.83 -48.47
C GLU A 27 0.48 2.55 -47.65
N GLY A 28 0.50 1.38 -48.29
CA GLY A 28 0.33 0.10 -47.61
C GLY A 28 1.49 -0.27 -46.69
N GLU A 29 2.73 -0.02 -47.14
CA GLU A 29 3.93 -0.23 -46.32
C GLU A 29 3.99 0.77 -45.17
N LYS A 30 3.62 2.04 -45.40
CA LYS A 30 3.46 3.04 -44.34
C LYS A 30 2.36 2.67 -43.35
N ALA A 31 1.25 2.12 -43.82
CA ALA A 31 0.16 1.65 -42.96
C ALA A 31 0.59 0.44 -42.12
N LEU A 32 1.38 -0.48 -42.68
CA LEU A 32 2.00 -1.57 -41.93
C LEU A 32 2.98 -1.04 -40.88
N THR A 33 3.86 -0.10 -41.23
CA THR A 33 4.77 0.54 -40.27
C THR A 33 3.99 1.18 -39.11
N LYS A 34 2.95 1.97 -39.42
CA LYS A 34 2.08 2.57 -38.40
C LYS A 34 1.37 1.52 -37.53
N ALA A 35 0.93 0.40 -38.12
CA ALA A 35 0.33 -0.69 -37.36
C ALA A 35 1.33 -1.36 -36.41
N TRP A 36 2.59 -1.51 -36.82
CA TRP A 36 3.67 -2.01 -35.96
C TRP A 36 4.01 -1.04 -34.83
N GLU A 37 4.12 0.25 -35.12
CA GLU A 37 4.33 1.30 -34.12
C GLU A 37 3.19 1.31 -33.08
N TYR A 38 1.95 1.25 -33.54
CA TYR A 38 0.78 1.15 -32.67
C TYR A 38 0.80 -0.12 -31.81
N ASN A 39 1.12 -1.27 -32.42
CA ASN A 39 1.25 -2.53 -31.67
C ASN A 39 2.34 -2.42 -30.58
N ALA A 40 3.47 -1.78 -30.88
CA ALA A 40 4.52 -1.55 -29.89
C ALA A 40 4.07 -0.61 -28.75
N GLU A 41 3.30 0.44 -29.08
CA GLU A 41 2.73 1.36 -28.09
C GLU A 41 1.72 0.65 -27.18
N VAL A 42 0.81 -0.14 -27.75
CA VAL A 42 -0.16 -0.94 -27.01
C VAL A 42 0.54 -1.94 -26.09
N ASN A 43 1.55 -2.65 -26.58
CA ASN A 43 2.32 -3.59 -25.76
C ASN A 43 3.04 -2.88 -24.60
N THR A 44 3.56 -1.67 -24.83
CA THR A 44 4.15 -0.85 -23.75
C THR A 44 3.11 -0.44 -22.71
N ALA A 45 1.90 -0.07 -23.15
CA ALA A 45 0.80 0.27 -22.25
C ALA A 45 0.34 -0.95 -21.42
N ILE A 46 0.23 -2.13 -22.04
CA ILE A 46 -0.08 -3.39 -21.35
C ILE A 46 0.96 -3.67 -20.27
N ALA A 47 2.25 -3.60 -20.60
CA ALA A 47 3.33 -3.83 -19.64
C ALA A 47 3.27 -2.85 -18.45
N LYS A 48 2.94 -1.58 -18.68
CA LYS A 48 2.74 -0.59 -17.60
C LYS A 48 1.56 -0.95 -16.70
N ILE A 49 0.44 -1.40 -17.27
CA ILE A 49 -0.74 -1.82 -16.52
C ILE A 49 -0.44 -3.06 -15.68
N GLU A 50 0.28 -4.04 -16.23
CA GLU A 50 0.71 -5.23 -15.51
C GLU A 50 1.62 -4.87 -14.33
N ALA A 51 2.61 -4.00 -14.54
CA ALA A 51 3.48 -3.52 -13.47
C ALA A 51 2.69 -2.80 -12.36
N ALA A 52 1.71 -1.96 -12.73
CA ALA A 52 0.85 -1.30 -11.77
C ALA A 52 -0.03 -2.29 -10.98
N LYS A 53 -0.55 -3.32 -11.64
CA LYS A 53 -1.33 -4.39 -10.99
C LYS A 53 -0.48 -5.16 -9.99
N ASP A 54 0.74 -5.53 -10.35
CA ASP A 54 1.67 -6.22 -9.47
C ASP A 54 2.05 -5.37 -8.26
N PHE A 55 2.32 -4.08 -8.49
CA PHE A 55 2.56 -3.13 -7.40
C PHE A 55 1.37 -3.04 -6.44
N MET A 56 0.14 -2.88 -6.95
CA MET A 56 -1.07 -2.83 -6.12
C MET A 56 -1.28 -4.11 -5.30
N GLN A 57 -0.90 -5.28 -5.85
CA GLN A 57 -0.93 -6.52 -5.08
C GLN A 57 0.07 -6.50 -3.92
N GLN A 58 1.27 -5.97 -4.12
CA GLN A 58 2.27 -5.83 -3.05
C GLN A 58 1.79 -4.86 -1.96
N VAL A 59 1.20 -3.73 -2.34
CA VAL A 59 0.56 -2.78 -1.41
C VAL A 59 -0.52 -3.47 -0.59
N ARG A 60 -1.42 -4.22 -1.24
CA ARG A 60 -2.47 -4.98 -0.55
C ARG A 60 -1.89 -5.97 0.47
N ARG A 61 -0.85 -6.72 0.09
CA ARG A 61 -0.18 -7.67 1.01
C ARG A 61 0.37 -6.94 2.24
N ARG A 62 1.04 -5.79 2.04
CA ARG A 62 1.58 -5.00 3.15
C ARG A 62 0.49 -4.50 4.08
N ILE A 63 -0.63 -4.04 3.54
CA ILE A 63 -1.79 -3.61 4.35
C ILE A 63 -2.31 -4.77 5.20
N THR A 64 -2.49 -5.96 4.61
CA THR A 64 -2.97 -7.15 5.33
C THR A 64 -2.01 -7.56 6.45
N GLU A 65 -0.71 -7.52 6.22
CA GLU A 65 0.31 -7.81 7.25
C GLU A 65 0.23 -6.83 8.42
N LEU A 66 0.17 -5.52 8.13
CA LEU A 66 0.05 -4.49 9.16
C LEU A 66 -1.27 -4.61 9.93
N GLN A 67 -2.37 -4.89 9.23
CA GLN A 67 -3.68 -5.11 9.84
C GLN A 67 -3.64 -6.29 10.82
N SER A 68 -3.03 -7.41 10.43
CA SER A 68 -2.90 -8.57 11.31
C SER A 68 -2.13 -8.26 12.59
N VAL A 69 -1.01 -7.52 12.49
CA VAL A 69 -0.24 -7.09 13.66
C VAL A 69 -1.07 -6.13 14.53
N PHE A 70 -1.74 -5.16 13.91
CA PHE A 70 -2.59 -4.19 14.60
C PHE A 70 -3.71 -4.89 15.38
N GLU A 71 -4.43 -5.82 14.77
CA GLU A 71 -5.52 -6.56 15.41
C GLU A 71 -5.03 -7.38 16.61
N CYS A 72 -3.86 -8.02 16.49
CA CYS A 72 -3.25 -8.77 17.58
C CYS A 72 -2.92 -7.88 18.78
N LEU A 73 -2.24 -6.75 18.54
CA LEU A 73 -1.88 -5.79 19.58
C LEU A 73 -3.12 -5.16 20.22
N ASN A 74 -4.13 -4.84 19.40
CA ASN A 74 -5.38 -4.23 19.86
C ASN A 74 -6.16 -5.18 20.77
N LYS A 75 -6.24 -6.47 20.39
CA LYS A 75 -6.87 -7.48 21.24
C LYS A 75 -6.18 -7.60 22.60
N SER A 76 -4.84 -7.65 22.61
CA SER A 76 -4.06 -7.70 23.85
C SER A 76 -4.23 -6.45 24.72
N ALA A 77 -4.30 -5.26 24.09
CA ALA A 77 -4.52 -4.00 24.79
C ALA A 77 -5.90 -3.94 25.45
N ILE A 78 -6.96 -4.33 24.71
CA ILE A 78 -8.34 -4.37 25.20
C ILE A 78 -8.46 -5.34 26.38
N LEU A 79 -7.93 -6.56 26.26
CA LEU A 79 -7.97 -7.54 27.35
C LEU A 79 -7.25 -7.03 28.60
N GLY A 80 -6.04 -6.48 28.44
CA GLY A 80 -5.28 -5.93 29.56
C GLY A 80 -5.98 -4.74 30.23
N LEU A 81 -6.68 -3.90 29.46
CA LEU A 81 -7.45 -2.79 29.99
C LEU A 81 -8.70 -3.28 30.74
N GLN A 82 -9.46 -4.21 30.17
CA GLN A 82 -10.62 -4.82 30.82
C GLN A 82 -10.25 -5.49 32.15
N GLU A 83 -9.12 -6.19 32.20
CA GLU A 83 -8.61 -6.77 33.43
C GLU A 83 -8.33 -5.69 34.49
N LEU A 84 -7.69 -4.58 34.12
CA LEU A 84 -7.43 -3.47 35.04
C LEU A 84 -8.72 -2.78 35.51
N GLU A 85 -9.67 -2.58 34.61
CA GLU A 85 -10.97 -1.94 34.90
C GLU A 85 -11.88 -2.82 35.78
N SER A 86 -11.73 -4.14 35.71
CA SER A 86 -12.49 -5.07 36.55
C SER A 86 -12.05 -5.07 38.03
N LEU A 87 -10.92 -4.47 38.35
CA LEU A 87 -10.42 -4.39 39.72
C LEU A 87 -11.22 -3.33 40.52
N PRO A 88 -11.51 -3.58 41.81
CA PRO A 88 -12.28 -2.65 42.63
C PRO A 88 -11.57 -1.29 42.82
N SER A 89 -10.25 -1.28 42.78
CA SER A 89 -9.41 -0.08 42.78
C SER A 89 -8.02 -0.37 42.22
N PHE A 90 -7.40 0.64 41.64
CA PHE A 90 -6.03 0.58 41.12
C PHE A 90 -5.02 0.63 42.28
N ASP A 91 -4.18 -0.39 42.37
CA ASP A 91 -3.05 -0.45 43.30
C ASP A 91 -1.74 -0.38 42.51
N LYS A 92 -0.95 0.68 42.71
CA LYS A 92 0.31 0.89 42.00
C LYS A 92 1.29 -0.27 42.17
N ASN A 93 1.40 -0.89 43.35
CA ASN A 93 2.38 -1.94 43.60
C ASN A 93 2.00 -3.25 42.89
N ARG A 94 0.70 -3.49 42.71
CA ARG A 94 0.17 -4.67 42.03
C ARG A 94 0.01 -4.47 40.52
N ASP A 95 -0.51 -3.32 40.10
CA ASP A 95 -1.09 -3.11 38.77
C ASP A 95 -0.19 -2.33 37.81
N ALA A 96 0.81 -1.60 38.32
CA ALA A 96 1.65 -0.72 37.48
C ALA A 96 2.35 -1.46 36.34
N SER A 97 2.80 -2.71 36.55
CA SER A 97 3.43 -3.51 35.50
C SER A 97 2.46 -3.83 34.35
N LYS A 98 1.22 -4.22 34.67
CA LYS A 98 0.18 -4.48 33.67
C LYS A 98 -0.26 -3.21 32.97
N PHE A 99 -0.44 -2.11 33.70
CA PHE A 99 -0.76 -0.81 33.14
C PHE A 99 0.34 -0.33 32.16
N GLN A 100 1.61 -0.49 32.53
CA GLN A 100 2.73 -0.19 31.65
C GLN A 100 2.71 -1.06 30.38
N LYS A 101 2.40 -2.37 30.51
CA LYS A 101 2.27 -3.26 29.34
C LYS A 101 1.16 -2.79 28.40
N VAL A 102 -0.03 -2.47 28.92
CA VAL A 102 -1.14 -1.93 28.13
C VAL A 102 -0.73 -0.62 27.45
N ALA A 103 -0.05 0.29 28.16
CA ALA A 103 0.44 1.54 27.58
C ALA A 103 1.43 1.31 26.43
N LEU A 104 2.32 0.32 26.54
CA LEU A 104 3.24 -0.05 25.45
C LEU A 104 2.50 -0.61 24.23
N LEU A 105 1.45 -1.42 24.43
CA LEU A 105 0.61 -1.93 23.34
C LEU A 105 -0.12 -0.78 22.63
N VAL A 106 -0.71 0.15 23.37
CA VAL A 106 -1.38 1.34 22.80
C VAL A 106 -0.38 2.23 22.05
N LYS A 107 0.84 2.39 22.58
CA LYS A 107 1.92 3.11 21.88
C LYS A 107 2.28 2.43 20.55
N ALA A 108 2.40 1.10 20.54
CA ALA A 108 2.67 0.34 19.32
C ALA A 108 1.56 0.52 18.28
N LEU A 109 0.28 0.45 18.69
CA LEU A 109 -0.86 0.72 17.82
C LEU A 109 -0.80 2.13 17.21
N ALA A 110 -0.50 3.14 18.04
CA ALA A 110 -0.36 4.51 17.57
C ALA A 110 0.80 4.68 16.57
N GLU A 111 1.91 3.96 16.76
CA GLU A 111 3.04 3.98 15.82
C GLU A 111 2.67 3.35 14.48
N ILE A 112 1.96 2.22 14.48
CA ILE A 112 1.47 1.57 13.26
C ILE A 112 0.53 2.52 12.50
N MET A 113 -0.45 3.15 13.18
CA MET A 113 -1.39 4.09 12.53
C MET A 113 -0.71 5.32 11.95
N LYS A 114 0.39 5.77 12.54
CA LYS A 114 1.16 6.93 12.07
C LYS A 114 2.15 6.58 10.96
N THR A 115 2.39 5.30 10.69
CA THR A 115 3.34 4.87 9.67
C THR A 115 2.61 4.71 8.33
N PRO A 116 2.90 5.55 7.34
CA PRO A 116 2.24 5.43 6.04
C PRO A 116 2.73 4.17 5.31
N VAL A 117 1.81 3.50 4.61
CA VAL A 117 2.11 2.28 3.83
C VAL A 117 3.02 2.59 2.65
N LEU A 118 2.84 3.76 2.05
CA LEU A 118 3.67 4.27 0.97
C LEU A 118 4.57 5.39 1.49
N ASP A 119 5.75 5.54 0.89
CA ASP A 119 6.62 6.69 1.12
C ASP A 119 6.20 7.90 0.27
N SER A 120 7.00 8.97 0.34
CA SER A 120 6.76 10.19 -0.43
C SER A 120 6.91 10.02 -1.95
N GLU A 121 7.57 8.96 -2.40
CA GLU A 121 7.77 8.63 -3.82
C GLU A 121 6.66 7.70 -4.35
N GLY A 122 5.71 7.32 -3.49
CA GLY A 122 4.63 6.39 -3.81
C GLY A 122 5.09 4.93 -3.84
N GLN A 123 6.30 4.62 -3.36
CA GLN A 123 6.80 3.26 -3.23
C GLN A 123 6.41 2.67 -1.87
N LEU A 124 6.56 1.35 -1.71
CA LEU A 124 6.33 0.71 -0.42
C LEU A 124 7.30 1.25 0.63
N ASN A 125 6.77 1.76 1.74
CA ASN A 125 7.58 2.29 2.82
C ASN A 125 8.36 1.14 3.50
N PRO A 126 9.71 1.12 3.46
CA PRO A 126 10.52 0.03 4.00
C PRO A 126 10.38 -0.11 5.52
N VAL A 127 10.01 0.96 6.24
CA VAL A 127 9.78 0.91 7.69
C VAL A 127 8.67 -0.09 8.02
N THR A 128 7.63 -0.17 7.18
CA THR A 128 6.49 -1.08 7.39
C THR A 128 6.89 -2.57 7.38
N ALA A 129 7.97 -2.91 6.70
CA ALA A 129 8.50 -4.28 6.67
C ALA A 129 9.06 -4.73 8.01
N THR A 130 9.47 -3.79 8.87
CA THR A 130 10.11 -4.09 10.15
C THR A 130 9.12 -4.13 11.31
N ILE A 131 7.89 -3.61 11.13
CA ILE A 131 6.86 -3.51 12.17
C ILE A 131 6.53 -4.87 12.80
N GLN A 132 6.39 -5.92 11.97
CA GLN A 132 6.10 -7.26 12.47
C GLN A 132 7.24 -7.81 13.35
N ALA A 133 8.50 -7.59 12.96
CA ALA A 133 9.65 -8.02 13.74
C ALA A 133 9.77 -7.22 15.04
N LYS A 134 9.53 -5.90 14.98
CA LYS A 134 9.61 -4.97 16.12
C LYS A 134 8.62 -5.30 17.23
N TYR A 135 7.41 -5.74 16.89
CA TYR A 135 6.35 -6.01 17.88
C TYR A 135 6.11 -7.49 18.17
N ARG A 136 6.97 -8.38 17.69
CA ARG A 136 6.85 -9.83 17.91
C ARG A 136 6.89 -10.24 19.39
N THR A 137 7.53 -9.44 20.23
CA THR A 137 7.83 -9.79 21.63
C THR A 137 6.96 -9.04 22.66
N LEU A 138 5.97 -8.25 22.21
CA LEU A 138 5.05 -7.53 23.11
C LEU A 138 3.88 -8.40 23.58
#